data_AF-A0A920NHX2-F1
#
_entry.id   AF-A0A920NHX2-F1
#
_cell.length_a   1.000
_cell.length_b   1.000
_cell.length_c   1.000
_cell.angle_alpha   90.00
_cell.angle_beta   90.00
_cell.angle_gamma   90.00
#
_symmetry.space_group_name_H-M   'P 1'
#
loop_
_entity.id
_entity.type
_entity.pdbx_description
1 polymer ?
#
loop_
_entity_poly.entity_id
_entity_poly.type
_entity_poly.pdbx_seq_one_letter_code
_entity_poly.pdbx_strand_id
1 'polypeptide(L)' 'MGNRSSTEIYDPETDTWTVLANMEEPRFRHVSVMLNDGTVLVAGGNGKEMILAEVEKFSR' A
#
# COMPACT_ATOMS: atom_id res chain seq x y z
N MET A 1 -2.29 6.11 16.08
CA MET A 1 -1.57 6.34 14.80
C MET A 1 -1.20 5.00 14.18
N GLY A 2 -1.11 4.91 12.84
CA GLY A 2 -0.76 3.68 12.15
C GLY A 2 0.71 3.33 12.38
N ASN A 3 0.98 2.10 12.82
CA ASN A 3 2.35 1.60 13.02
C ASN A 3 2.70 0.42 12.11
N ARG A 4 1.79 0.05 11.20
CA ARG A 4 1.91 -1.13 10.36
C ARG A 4 2.29 -0.71 8.95
N SER A 5 3.51 -1.08 8.55
CA SER A 5 4.07 -0.84 7.21
C SER A 5 3.99 -2.06 6.30
N SER A 6 3.47 -3.19 6.78
CA SER A 6 3.32 -4.40 5.96
C SER A 6 2.40 -4.15 4.77
N THR A 7 2.83 -4.61 3.60
CA THR A 7 2.08 -4.53 2.35
C THR A 7 1.75 -5.93 1.85
N GLU A 8 0.51 -6.14 1.42
CA GLU A 8 0.05 -7.41 0.86
C GLU A 8 -0.90 -7.12 -0.32
N ILE A 9 -0.81 -7.94 -1.36
CA ILE A 9 -1.69 -7.87 -2.53
C ILE A 9 -2.49 -9.16 -2.64
N TYR A 10 -3.80 -9.03 -2.79
CA TYR A 10 -4.70 -10.15 -3.02
C TYR A 10 -4.83 -10.42 -4.53
N ASP A 11 -4.68 -11.68 -4.91
CA ASP A 11 -4.99 -12.17 -6.25
C ASP A 11 -6.31 -12.97 -6.23
N PRO A 12 -7.39 -12.46 -6.85
CA PRO A 12 -8.69 -13.14 -6.86
C PRO A 12 -8.75 -14.36 -7.80
N GLU A 13 -7.82 -14.51 -8.75
CA GLU A 13 -7.82 -15.67 -9.65
C GLU A 13 -7.34 -16.93 -8.92
N THR A 14 -6.38 -16.76 -8.02
CA THR A 14 -5.80 -17.86 -7.22
C THR A 14 -6.31 -17.91 -5.78
N ASP A 15 -7.08 -16.92 -5.36
CA ASP A 15 -7.57 -16.74 -3.99
C ASP A 15 -6.42 -16.72 -2.95
N THR A 16 -5.36 -15.97 -3.27
CA THR A 16 -4.15 -15.93 -2.43
C THR A 16 -3.69 -14.51 -2.12
N TRP A 17 -3.09 -14.34 -0.94
CA TRP A 17 -2.37 -13.13 -0.55
C TRP A 17 -0.87 -13.29 -0.80
N THR A 18 -0.27 -12.30 -1.44
CA THR A 18 1.19 -12.20 -1.62
C THR A 18 1.72 -11.07 -0.76
N VAL A 19 2.69 -11.36 0.10
CA VAL A 19 3.39 -10.34 0.89
C VAL A 19 4.38 -9.60 -0.02
N LEU A 20 4.31 -8.27 -0.01
CA LEU A 20 5.21 -7.40 -0.75
C LEU A 20 6.22 -6.73 0.20
N ALA A 21 7.11 -5.91 -0.37
CA ALA A 21 7.97 -5.04 0.42
C ALA A 21 7.13 -4.12 1.32
N ASN A 22 7.61 -3.89 2.54
CA ASN A 22 6.98 -2.94 3.45
C ASN A 22 6.98 -1.53 2.83
N MET A 23 5.95 -0.74 3.14
CA MET A 23 5.94 0.70 2.90
C MET A 23 7.13 1.36 3.60
N GLU A 24 7.65 2.42 2.99
CA GLU A 24 8.73 3.21 3.59
C GLU A 24 8.23 3.88 4.87
N GLU A 25 6.99 4.38 4.86
CA GLU A 25 6.32 4.93 6.03
C GLU A 25 4.97 4.23 6.29
N PRO A 26 4.68 3.78 7.53
CA PRO A 26 3.41 3.16 7.85
C PRO A 26 2.28 4.19 7.70
N ARG A 27 1.31 3.87 6.84
CA ARG A 27 0.19 4.76 6.51
C ARG A 27 -1.16 4.08 6.69
N PHE A 28 -2.13 4.81 7.23
CA PHE A 28 -3.54 4.38 7.34
C PHE A 28 -4.47 5.47 6.79
N ARG A 29 -5.70 5.09 6.39
CA ARG A 29 -6.65 5.98 5.68
C ARG A 29 -6.04 6.58 4.38
N HIS A 30 -5.22 5.80 3.69
CA HIS A 30 -4.71 6.13 2.36
C HIS A 30 -5.73 5.72 1.27
N VAL A 31 -5.50 6.16 0.03
CA VAL A 31 -6.21 5.65 -1.16
C VAL A 31 -5.30 4.72 -1.93
N SER A 32 -5.82 3.55 -2.35
CA SER A 32 -5.10 2.58 -3.19
C SER A 32 -5.81 2.39 -4.53
N VAL A 33 -5.06 2.43 -5.64
CA VAL A 33 -5.56 2.17 -7.00
C VAL A 33 -4.67 1.14 -7.69
N MET A 34 -5.26 0.09 -8.23
CA MET A 34 -4.57 -0.88 -9.08
C MET A 34 -4.62 -0.42 -10.53
N LEU A 35 -3.46 -0.38 -11.19
CA LEU A 35 -3.33 -0.09 -12.61
C LEU A 35 -3.48 -1.38 -13.45
N ASN A 36 -3.74 -1.21 -14.74
CA ASN A 36 -3.92 -2.34 -15.67
C ASN A 36 -2.69 -3.24 -15.81
N ASP A 37 -1.50 -2.75 -15.45
CA ASP A 37 -0.25 -3.50 -15.47
C ASP A 37 0.00 -4.29 -14.17
N GLY A 38 -0.95 -4.28 -13.22
CA GLY A 38 -0.84 -4.96 -11.93
C GLY A 38 -0.08 -4.16 -10.86
N THR A 39 0.40 -2.96 -11.19
CA THR A 39 0.97 -2.02 -10.21
C THR A 39 -0.12 -1.49 -9.27
N VAL A 40 0.19 -1.35 -7.98
CA VAL A 40 -0.67 -0.64 -7.01
C VAL A 40 -0.03 0.70 -6.65
N LEU A 41 -0.79 1.78 -6.83
CA LEU A 41 -0.46 3.11 -6.35
C LEU A 41 -1.14 3.36 -5.01
N VAL A 42 -0.38 3.80 -4.01
CA VAL A 42 -0.88 4.20 -2.70
C VAL A 42 -0.61 5.68 -2.49
N ALA A 43 -1.67 6.48 -2.38
CA ALA A 43 -1.58 7.93 -2.28
C ALA A 43 -2.04 8.45 -0.91
N GLY A 44 -1.20 9.30 -0.32
CA GLY A 44 -1.47 10.03 0.91
C GLY A 44 -1.71 9.13 2.13
N GLY A 45 -2.56 9.61 3.05
CA GLY A 45 -2.92 8.93 4.28
C GLY A 45 -2.28 9.57 5.51
N ASN A 46 -2.52 8.96 6.66
CA ASN A 46 -1.94 9.40 7.93
C ASN A 46 -0.78 8.47 8.26
N GLY A 47 0.40 9.05 8.43
CA GLY A 47 1.58 8.38 8.93
C GLY A 47 1.53 8.17 10.45
N LYS A 48 2.66 7.76 11.03
CA LYS A 48 2.79 7.65 12.48
C LYS A 48 2.78 9.02 13.18
N GLU A 49 3.43 10.02 12.59
CA GLU A 49 3.65 11.34 13.21
C GLU A 49 3.08 12.51 12.39
N MET A 50 2.78 12.30 11.11
CA MET A 50 2.34 13.35 10.18
C MET A 50 1.33 12.85 9.15
N ILE A 51 0.57 13.76 8.54
CA ILE A 51 -0.18 13.47 7.31
C ILE A 51 0.83 13.36 6.16
N LEU A 52 0.73 12.29 5.38
CA LEU A 52 1.57 12.06 4.21
C LEU A 52 0.86 12.61 2.96
N ALA A 53 1.56 13.43 2.17
CA ALA A 53 1.11 13.91 0.86
C ALA A 53 1.77 13.15 -0.31
N GLU A 54 2.54 12.10 0.01
CA GLU A 54 3.38 11.37 -0.94
C GLU A 54 2.68 10.11 -1.49
N VAL A 55 3.15 9.68 -2.66
CA VAL A 55 2.67 8.49 -3.37
C VAL A 55 3.75 7.42 -3.35
N GLU A 56 3.41 6.21 -2.91
CA GLU A 56 4.26 5.02 -3.01
C GLU A 56 3.70 4.07 -4.08
N LYS A 57 4.59 3.42 -4.83
CA LYS A 57 4.26 2.46 -5.90
C LYS A 57 4.72 1.06 -5.51
N PHE A 58 3.83 0.09 -5.61
CA PHE A 58 4.11 -1.33 -5.40
C PHE A 58 3.92 -2.12 -6.69
N SER A 59 4.89 -2.95 -7.05
CA SER A 59 4.75 -3.98 -8.07
C SER A 59 4.69 -5.36 -7.41
N ARG A 60 4.13 -6.33 -8.13
CA ARG A 60 4.35 -7.75 -7.84
C ARG A 60 5.84 -8.11 -7.96
#